data_AF-A0A967D312-F1
#
_entry.id   AF-A0A967D312-F1
#
_cell.length_a   1.000
_cell.length_b   1.000
_cell.length_c   1.000
_cell.angle_alpha   90.00
_cell.angle_beta   90.00
_cell.angle_gamma   90.00
#
_symmetry.space_group_name_H-M   'P 1'
#
loop_
_entity.id
_entity.type
_entity.pdbx_description
1 polymer ?
#
loop_
_entity_poly.entity_id
_entity_poly.type
_entity_poly.pdbx_seq_one_letter_code
_entity_poly.pdbx_strand_id
1 'polypeptide(L)'
;MSDDGRMTTSLIAEFEALCDRQFDEIARAGVWWTGEEKLAMAAVARAAMTDRTAPQTGLSDAALEATRKVAADASSLRKADIERWEAEGMRVEAYVELVGVVGRLAALDTAAFGLGLDPTPLPTPVTGAPLEATVPGVGYVDGWVPTDGIAFPPTAYTAVPGATELWIDVSNVLYMPLEEMGDPAFVRDKATRAQIELVASRTSYLNDCFY
;
A
#
# COMPACT_ATOMS: atom_id res chain seq x y z
N MET A 1 9.73 32.93 29.14
CA MET A 1 9.76 33.50 27.78
C MET A 1 10.68 32.63 26.95
N SER A 2 10.23 31.73 26.10
CA SER A 2 8.89 31.32 25.73
C SER A 2 8.95 29.80 25.57
N ASP A 3 8.04 29.12 26.24
CA ASP A 3 7.73 27.71 26.01
C ASP A 3 7.04 27.67 24.64
N ASP A 4 7.83 27.43 23.58
CA ASP A 4 7.30 27.26 22.24
C ASP A 4 6.62 25.89 22.20
N GLY A 5 5.39 25.89 22.70
CA GLY A 5 4.48 24.75 22.75
C GLY A 5 4.10 24.27 21.35
N ARG A 6 5.08 23.71 20.62
CA ARG A 6 4.78 22.72 19.59
C ARG A 6 4.11 21.58 20.33
N MET A 7 2.78 21.53 20.27
CA MET A 7 2.04 20.34 20.61
C MET A 7 2.69 19.17 19.88
N THR A 8 3.45 18.36 20.63
CA THR A 8 4.06 17.16 20.07
C THR A 8 2.91 16.19 19.91
N THR A 9 2.35 16.10 18.71
CA THR A 9 1.37 15.07 18.38
C THR A 9 1.99 13.72 18.71
N SER A 10 1.33 12.93 19.55
CA SER A 10 1.78 11.57 19.84
C SER A 10 1.92 10.78 18.54
N LEU A 11 2.91 9.89 18.43
CA LEU A 11 3.04 8.98 17.28
C LEU A 11 1.74 8.19 17.02
N ILE A 12 0.97 7.90 18.08
CA ILE A 12 -0.35 7.28 17.96
C ILE A 12 -1.33 8.22 17.25
N ALA A 13 -1.39 9.50 17.63
CA ALA A 13 -2.29 10.45 16.99
C ALA A 13 -1.88 10.76 15.53
N GLU A 14 -0.58 10.72 15.22
CA GLU A 14 -0.09 10.79 13.83
C GLU A 14 -0.54 9.56 13.02
N PHE A 15 -0.45 8.37 13.61
CA PHE A 15 -0.92 7.12 13.01
C PHE A 15 -2.44 7.10 12.80
N GLU A 16 -3.24 7.50 13.80
CA GLU A 16 -4.70 7.61 13.68
C GLU A 16 -5.09 8.58 12.56
N ALA A 17 -4.42 9.74 12.49
CA ALA A 17 -4.65 10.71 11.41
C ALA A 17 -4.25 10.15 10.03
N LEU A 18 -3.21 9.30 9.95
CA LEU A 18 -2.87 8.58 8.72
C LEU A 18 -4.01 7.62 8.35
N CYS A 19 -4.49 6.79 9.29
CA CYS A 19 -5.59 5.88 9.06
C CYS A 19 -6.83 6.63 8.52
N ASP A 20 -7.20 7.76 9.12
CA ASP A 20 -8.35 8.55 8.66
C ASP A 20 -8.23 8.95 7.18
N ARG A 21 -7.06 9.47 6.77
CA ARG A 21 -6.82 9.87 5.37
C ARG A 21 -6.83 8.68 4.42
N GLN A 22 -6.16 7.59 4.79
CA GLN A 22 -6.00 6.41 3.94
C GLN A 22 -7.31 5.66 3.77
N PHE A 23 -8.14 5.56 4.82
CA PHE A 23 -9.44 4.91 4.73
C PHE A 23 -10.48 5.79 4.01
N ASP A 24 -10.43 7.13 4.15
CA ASP A 24 -11.26 8.02 3.32
C ASP A 24 -10.89 7.90 1.82
N GLU A 25 -9.61 7.72 1.50
CA GLU A 25 -9.17 7.50 0.12
C GLU A 25 -9.64 6.14 -0.44
N ILE A 26 -9.47 5.05 0.32
CA ILE A 26 -9.92 3.71 -0.09
C ILE A 26 -11.44 3.68 -0.32
N ALA A 27 -12.21 4.50 0.41
CA ALA A 27 -13.65 4.59 0.22
C ALA A 27 -14.08 5.22 -1.11
N ARG A 28 -13.23 6.02 -1.76
CA ARG A 28 -13.55 6.77 -2.99
C ARG A 28 -13.10 6.01 -4.22
N ALA A 29 -13.66 6.31 -5.39
CA ALA A 29 -13.11 5.78 -6.65
C ALA A 29 -11.67 6.28 -6.86
N GLY A 30 -10.80 5.40 -7.35
CA GLY A 30 -9.44 5.71 -7.76
C GLY A 30 -9.31 5.83 -9.27
N VAL A 31 -8.23 5.30 -9.82
CA VAL A 31 -7.95 5.44 -11.27
C VAL A 31 -8.69 4.37 -12.07
N TRP A 32 -8.67 3.13 -11.62
CA TRP A 32 -9.23 1.96 -12.31
C TRP A 32 -10.29 1.24 -11.48
N TRP A 33 -10.43 1.57 -10.20
CA TRP A 33 -11.36 0.90 -9.28
C TRP A 33 -12.35 1.87 -8.65
N THR A 34 -13.59 1.43 -8.49
CA THR A 34 -14.59 2.12 -7.68
C THR A 34 -14.25 2.01 -6.19
N GLY A 35 -14.85 2.87 -5.36
CA GLY A 35 -14.71 2.75 -3.90
C GLY A 35 -15.26 1.43 -3.36
N GLU A 36 -16.31 0.89 -3.97
CA GLU A 36 -16.87 -0.42 -3.62
C GLU A 36 -15.87 -1.54 -3.90
N GLU A 37 -15.23 -1.54 -5.06
CA GLU A 37 -14.22 -2.54 -5.41
C GLU A 37 -12.98 -2.44 -4.52
N LYS A 38 -12.47 -1.23 -4.23
CA LYS A 38 -11.32 -1.06 -3.31
C LYS A 38 -11.65 -1.54 -1.89
N LEU A 39 -12.85 -1.29 -1.39
CA LEU A 39 -13.29 -1.82 -0.08
C LEU A 39 -13.51 -3.35 -0.11
N ALA A 40 -13.99 -3.90 -1.23
CA ALA A 40 -14.05 -5.34 -1.42
C ALA A 40 -12.65 -5.98 -1.41
N MET A 41 -11.67 -5.37 -2.08
CA MET A 41 -10.27 -5.80 -2.02
C MET A 41 -9.75 -5.76 -0.60
N ALA A 42 -10.03 -4.68 0.14
CA ALA A 42 -9.59 -4.55 1.53
C ALA A 42 -10.17 -5.65 2.43
N ALA A 43 -11.45 -5.99 2.25
CA ALA A 43 -12.10 -7.06 3.00
C ALA A 43 -11.52 -8.45 2.65
N VAL A 44 -11.27 -8.72 1.36
CA VAL A 44 -10.61 -9.96 0.89
C VAL A 44 -9.18 -10.05 1.41
N ALA A 45 -8.41 -8.97 1.35
CA ALA A 45 -7.04 -8.92 1.86
C ALA A 45 -6.99 -9.21 3.35
N ARG A 46 -7.86 -8.57 4.15
CA ARG A 46 -8.00 -8.87 5.58
C ARG A 46 -8.34 -10.32 5.86
N ALA A 47 -9.23 -10.92 5.07
CA ALA A 47 -9.56 -12.33 5.21
C ALA A 47 -8.35 -13.22 4.90
N ALA A 48 -7.63 -12.95 3.80
CA ALA A 48 -6.43 -13.69 3.41
C ALA A 48 -5.30 -13.59 4.44
N MET A 49 -5.00 -12.39 4.94
CA MET A 49 -3.96 -12.16 5.96
C MET A 49 -4.25 -12.84 7.30
N THR A 50 -5.52 -13.16 7.57
CA THR A 50 -5.96 -13.77 8.84
C THR A 50 -6.44 -15.20 8.68
N ASP A 51 -6.22 -15.81 7.53
CA ASP A 51 -6.69 -17.17 7.17
C ASP A 51 -8.20 -17.37 7.46
N ARG A 52 -9.00 -16.34 7.16
CA ARG A 52 -10.45 -16.36 7.28
C ARG A 52 -11.11 -16.50 5.92
N THR A 53 -12.34 -16.97 5.89
CA THR A 53 -13.15 -17.02 4.67
C THR A 53 -13.39 -15.60 4.15
N ALA A 54 -13.01 -15.37 2.90
CA ALA A 54 -13.28 -14.11 2.22
C ALA A 54 -14.80 -13.86 2.07
N PRO A 55 -15.26 -12.62 2.20
CA PRO A 55 -16.66 -12.29 1.92
C PRO A 55 -16.95 -12.49 0.43
N GLN A 56 -18.24 -12.67 0.10
CA GLN A 56 -18.67 -12.57 -1.29
C GLN A 56 -18.53 -11.13 -1.76
N THR A 57 -17.98 -10.93 -2.95
CA THR A 57 -17.73 -9.61 -3.55
C THR A 57 -18.16 -9.60 -5.01
N GLY A 58 -18.26 -8.40 -5.59
CA GLY A 58 -18.46 -8.21 -7.03
C GLY A 58 -17.17 -8.15 -7.84
N LEU A 59 -16.01 -8.46 -7.24
CA LEU A 59 -14.73 -8.46 -7.94
C LEU A 59 -14.69 -9.57 -8.99
N SER A 60 -13.97 -9.32 -10.10
CA SER A 60 -13.67 -10.38 -11.07
C SER A 60 -12.79 -11.46 -10.45
N ASP A 61 -12.78 -12.66 -11.04
CA ASP A 61 -11.94 -13.77 -10.58
C ASP A 61 -10.44 -13.38 -10.56
N ALA A 62 -9.99 -12.67 -11.60
CA ALA A 62 -8.63 -12.15 -11.70
C ALA A 62 -8.28 -11.21 -10.55
N ALA A 63 -9.15 -10.23 -10.26
CA ALA A 63 -8.94 -9.29 -9.16
C ALA A 63 -8.99 -9.98 -7.79
N LEU A 64 -9.92 -10.92 -7.60
CA LEU A 64 -10.05 -11.70 -6.36
C LEU A 64 -8.83 -12.57 -6.10
N GLU A 65 -8.27 -13.22 -7.14
CA GLU A 65 -7.03 -13.98 -7.02
C GLU A 65 -5.84 -13.05 -6.75
N ALA A 66 -5.69 -11.97 -7.50
CA ALA A 66 -4.62 -11.00 -7.34
C ALA A 66 -4.61 -10.39 -5.93
N THR A 67 -5.76 -9.96 -5.40
CA THR A 67 -5.87 -9.45 -4.03
C THR A 67 -5.40 -10.46 -3.00
N ARG A 68 -5.81 -11.74 -3.11
CA ARG A 68 -5.39 -12.78 -2.17
C ARG A 68 -3.90 -13.04 -2.23
N LYS A 69 -3.34 -13.16 -3.44
CA LYS A 69 -1.90 -13.38 -3.63
C LYS A 69 -1.08 -12.20 -3.11
N VAL A 70 -1.42 -10.96 -3.49
CA VAL A 70 -0.71 -9.77 -3.02
C VAL A 70 -0.78 -9.63 -1.49
N ALA A 71 -1.92 -9.97 -0.87
CA ALA A 71 -2.10 -9.83 0.58
C ALA A 71 -1.34 -10.88 1.42
N ALA A 72 -1.25 -12.13 0.95
CA ALA A 72 -0.80 -13.24 1.80
C ALA A 72 0.24 -14.18 1.17
N ASP A 73 0.52 -14.04 -0.12
CA ASP A 73 1.39 -14.94 -0.88
C ASP A 73 2.18 -14.19 -1.97
N ALA A 74 2.63 -12.97 -1.66
CA ALA A 74 3.23 -12.08 -2.65
C ALA A 74 4.54 -12.64 -3.24
N SER A 75 5.29 -13.43 -2.47
CA SER A 75 6.55 -14.06 -2.94
C SER A 75 6.32 -15.17 -3.97
N SER A 76 5.09 -15.69 -4.10
CA SER A 76 4.74 -16.66 -5.14
C SER A 76 4.39 -16.01 -6.47
N LEU A 77 4.12 -14.70 -6.50
CA LEU A 77 3.76 -13.97 -7.73
C LEU A 77 4.84 -14.13 -8.78
N ARG A 78 4.42 -14.38 -10.02
CA ARG A 78 5.31 -14.40 -11.20
C ARG A 78 4.73 -13.49 -12.27
N LYS A 79 5.59 -13.05 -13.20
CA LYS A 79 5.16 -12.29 -14.39
C LYS A 79 3.99 -12.95 -15.13
N ALA A 80 4.00 -14.28 -15.23
CA ALA A 80 2.94 -15.05 -15.89
C ALA A 80 1.57 -14.93 -15.21
N ASP A 81 1.50 -14.65 -13.90
CA ASP A 81 0.22 -14.36 -13.24
C ASP A 81 -0.36 -13.03 -13.72
N ILE A 82 0.48 -12.00 -13.81
CA ILE A 82 0.09 -10.65 -14.26
C ILE A 82 -0.36 -10.70 -15.72
N GLU A 83 0.42 -11.35 -16.59
CA GLU A 83 0.08 -11.53 -18.01
C GLU A 83 -1.23 -12.31 -18.19
N ARG A 84 -1.49 -13.31 -17.33
CA ARG A 84 -2.74 -14.08 -17.33
C ARG A 84 -3.94 -13.19 -16.95
N TRP A 85 -3.83 -12.45 -15.86
CA TRP A 85 -4.89 -11.55 -15.42
C TRP A 85 -5.19 -10.45 -16.44
N GLU A 86 -4.17 -9.96 -17.14
CA GLU A 86 -4.34 -9.04 -18.26
C GLU A 86 -5.11 -9.66 -19.42
N ALA A 87 -4.80 -10.91 -19.79
CA ALA A 87 -5.55 -11.65 -20.79
C ALA A 87 -7.01 -11.95 -20.37
N GLU A 88 -7.28 -12.00 -19.06
CA GLU A 88 -8.62 -12.14 -18.46
C GLU A 88 -9.36 -10.79 -18.34
N GLY A 89 -8.73 -9.69 -18.74
CA GLY A 89 -9.36 -8.36 -18.84
C GLY A 89 -9.01 -7.38 -17.72
N MET A 90 -8.16 -7.76 -16.76
CA MET A 90 -7.66 -6.83 -15.74
C MET A 90 -6.46 -6.06 -16.28
N ARG A 91 -6.63 -4.75 -16.55
CA ARG A 91 -5.52 -3.89 -16.99
C ARG A 91 -4.32 -3.99 -16.05
N VAL A 92 -3.11 -3.96 -16.60
CA VAL A 92 -1.88 -3.98 -15.78
C VAL A 92 -1.82 -2.79 -14.82
N GLU A 93 -2.31 -1.61 -15.21
CA GLU A 93 -2.36 -0.45 -14.32
C GLU A 93 -3.42 -0.61 -13.21
N ALA A 94 -4.51 -1.33 -13.48
CA ALA A 94 -5.49 -1.68 -12.46
C ALA A 94 -4.89 -2.67 -11.45
N TYR A 95 -4.05 -3.61 -11.89
CA TYR A 95 -3.25 -4.45 -11.00
C TYR A 95 -2.28 -3.62 -10.14
N VAL A 96 -1.59 -2.64 -10.71
CA VAL A 96 -0.70 -1.73 -9.96
C VAL A 96 -1.47 -0.96 -8.88
N GLU A 97 -2.65 -0.44 -9.20
CA GLU A 97 -3.49 0.23 -8.20
C GLU A 97 -3.96 -0.71 -7.09
N LEU A 98 -4.33 -1.96 -7.44
CA LEU A 98 -4.69 -3.01 -6.48
C LEU A 98 -3.52 -3.29 -5.53
N VAL A 99 -2.29 -3.40 -6.05
CA VAL A 99 -1.08 -3.55 -5.21
C VAL A 99 -0.94 -2.37 -4.26
N GLY A 100 -1.17 -1.14 -4.73
CA GLY A 100 -1.17 0.06 -3.89
C GLY A 100 -2.22 0.03 -2.78
N VAL A 101 -3.44 -0.43 -3.06
CA VAL A 101 -4.51 -0.55 -2.04
C VAL A 101 -4.16 -1.62 -1.00
N VAL A 102 -3.81 -2.83 -1.46
CA VAL A 102 -3.55 -3.97 -0.58
C VAL A 102 -2.28 -3.75 0.25
N GLY A 103 -1.21 -3.22 -0.36
CA GLY A 103 0.05 -2.95 0.33
C GLY A 103 -0.08 -1.90 1.43
N ARG A 104 -0.79 -0.79 1.16
CA ARG A 104 -1.06 0.23 2.18
C ARG A 104 -1.93 -0.32 3.31
N LEU A 105 -2.98 -1.07 2.99
CA LEU A 105 -3.82 -1.71 4.01
C LEU A 105 -3.02 -2.65 4.91
N ALA A 106 -2.19 -3.52 4.31
CA ALA A 106 -1.35 -4.45 5.07
C ALA A 106 -0.40 -3.71 6.03
N ALA A 107 0.18 -2.58 5.58
CA ALA A 107 1.03 -1.74 6.44
C ALA A 107 0.23 -1.13 7.61
N LEU A 108 -0.96 -0.57 7.35
CA LEU A 108 -1.82 0.03 8.38
C LEU A 108 -2.32 -1.01 9.39
N ASP A 109 -2.80 -2.16 8.94
CA ASP A 109 -3.32 -3.22 9.81
C ASP A 109 -2.19 -3.84 10.65
N THR A 110 -0.99 -4.02 10.08
CA THR A 110 0.18 -4.52 10.80
C THR A 110 0.65 -3.52 11.85
N ALA A 111 0.65 -2.22 11.53
CA ALA A 111 0.99 -1.17 12.47
C ALA A 111 -0.01 -1.09 13.63
N ALA A 112 -1.32 -1.15 13.34
CA ALA A 112 -2.36 -1.19 14.36
C ALA A 112 -2.15 -2.38 15.32
N PHE A 113 -1.91 -3.59 14.77
CA PHE A 113 -1.59 -4.77 15.58
C PHE A 113 -0.35 -4.56 16.45
N GLY A 114 0.75 -4.04 15.89
CA GLY A 114 1.99 -3.77 16.63
C GLY A 114 1.84 -2.72 17.74
N LEU A 115 0.91 -1.79 17.59
CA LEU A 115 0.55 -0.77 18.57
C LEU A 115 -0.48 -1.25 19.61
N GLY A 116 -1.02 -2.46 19.46
CA GLY A 116 -2.07 -2.99 20.32
C GLY A 116 -3.44 -2.32 20.10
N LEU A 117 -3.68 -1.78 18.90
CA LEU A 117 -4.93 -1.16 18.48
C LEU A 117 -5.78 -2.14 17.67
N ASP A 118 -7.09 -1.94 17.70
CA ASP A 118 -8.00 -2.64 16.79
C ASP A 118 -7.80 -2.13 15.35
N PRO A 119 -7.92 -2.99 14.32
CA PRO A 119 -7.88 -2.56 12.93
C PRO A 119 -9.00 -1.56 12.63
N THR A 120 -8.68 -0.48 11.91
CA THR A 120 -9.66 0.55 11.52
C THR A 120 -10.82 -0.09 10.73
N PRO A 121 -12.08 0.15 11.11
CA PRO A 121 -13.23 -0.41 10.37
C PRO A 121 -13.23 0.06 8.91
N LEU A 122 -13.65 -0.82 7.99
CA LEU A 122 -13.86 -0.41 6.60
C LEU A 122 -15.03 0.59 6.53
N PRO A 123 -14.86 1.76 5.89
CA PRO A 123 -15.92 2.76 5.77
C PRO A 123 -17.00 2.32 4.77
N THR A 124 -18.03 3.14 4.63
CA THR A 124 -19.02 3.00 3.55
C THR A 124 -18.42 3.48 2.22
N PRO A 125 -18.62 2.76 1.10
CA PRO A 125 -18.14 3.22 -0.20
C PRO A 125 -18.77 4.56 -0.58
N VAL A 126 -17.95 5.45 -1.13
CA VAL A 126 -18.39 6.67 -1.80
C VAL A 126 -18.61 6.35 -3.27
N THR A 127 -19.83 6.56 -3.76
CA THR A 127 -20.17 6.37 -5.17
C THR A 127 -19.35 7.29 -6.07
N GLY A 128 -18.77 6.72 -7.12
CA GLY A 128 -18.00 7.43 -8.13
C GLY A 128 -17.50 6.46 -9.20
N ALA A 129 -17.25 6.97 -10.40
CA ALA A 129 -16.60 6.21 -11.46
C ALA A 129 -15.07 6.33 -11.34
N PRO A 130 -14.30 5.31 -11.76
CA PRO A 130 -12.86 5.43 -11.89
C PRO A 130 -12.47 6.57 -12.84
N LEU A 131 -11.29 7.15 -12.63
CA LEU A 131 -10.78 8.25 -13.47
C LEU A 131 -10.39 7.80 -14.88
N GLU A 132 -9.91 6.56 -15.03
CA GLU A 132 -9.42 5.95 -16.26
C GLU A 132 -8.29 6.76 -16.95
N ALA A 133 -7.31 7.20 -16.16
CA ALA A 133 -6.17 7.98 -16.64
C ALA A 133 -4.89 7.14 -16.79
N THR A 134 -4.13 7.42 -17.85
CA THR A 134 -2.82 6.81 -18.12
C THR A 134 -1.67 7.79 -17.87
N VAL A 135 -0.51 7.25 -17.50
CA VAL A 135 0.73 8.03 -17.33
C VAL A 135 1.58 7.89 -18.59
N PRO A 136 1.98 8.99 -19.26
CA PRO A 136 2.87 8.91 -20.42
C PRO A 136 4.31 8.59 -20.00
N GLY A 137 5.04 7.86 -20.85
CA GLY A 137 6.49 7.66 -20.67
C GLY A 137 6.89 6.52 -19.73
N VAL A 138 5.94 5.87 -19.06
CA VAL A 138 6.20 4.64 -18.30
C VAL A 138 6.49 3.47 -19.22
N GLY A 139 7.33 2.54 -18.78
CA GLY A 139 7.70 1.37 -19.56
C GLY A 139 8.22 0.23 -18.70
N TYR A 140 8.39 -0.95 -19.30
CA TYR A 140 8.92 -2.12 -18.59
C TYR A 140 10.45 -2.02 -18.51
N VAL A 141 10.98 -1.68 -17.34
CA VAL A 141 12.42 -1.57 -17.08
C VAL A 141 12.77 -2.39 -15.84
N ASP A 142 13.30 -3.59 -16.03
CA ASP A 142 13.70 -4.54 -14.97
C ASP A 142 12.58 -4.92 -13.98
N GLY A 143 11.31 -4.82 -14.40
CA GLY A 143 10.12 -5.16 -13.60
C GLY A 143 9.03 -5.87 -14.42
N TRP A 144 7.94 -6.25 -13.73
CA TRP A 144 6.80 -6.96 -14.36
C TRP A 144 5.61 -6.05 -14.67
N VAL A 145 5.69 -4.77 -14.32
CA VAL A 145 4.69 -3.74 -14.58
C VAL A 145 5.40 -2.51 -15.15
N PRO A 146 4.71 -1.63 -15.89
CA PRO A 146 5.33 -0.41 -16.39
C PRO A 146 5.68 0.55 -15.25
N THR A 147 6.85 1.19 -15.33
CA THR A 147 7.34 2.17 -14.35
C THR A 147 7.96 3.38 -15.03
N ASP A 148 7.97 4.52 -14.34
CA ASP A 148 8.80 5.67 -14.71
C ASP A 148 10.25 5.41 -14.26
N GLY A 149 11.09 4.98 -15.20
CA GLY A 149 12.46 4.56 -14.92
C GLY A 149 12.58 3.11 -14.44
N ILE A 150 13.72 2.79 -13.83
CA ILE A 150 14.05 1.43 -13.35
C ILE A 150 13.04 0.99 -12.29
N ALA A 151 12.66 -0.29 -12.28
CA ALA A 151 11.82 -0.87 -11.23
C ALA A 151 12.55 -0.92 -9.87
N PHE A 152 11.99 -0.23 -8.89
CA PHE A 152 12.35 -0.27 -7.48
C PHE A 152 11.10 0.09 -6.64
N PRO A 153 11.10 -0.05 -5.30
CA PRO A 153 9.87 0.06 -4.52
C PRO A 153 9.09 1.37 -4.72
N PRO A 154 9.72 2.57 -4.64
CA PRO A 154 9.03 3.81 -4.98
C PRO A 154 8.47 3.89 -6.42
N THR A 155 9.11 3.28 -7.44
CA THR A 155 8.62 3.36 -8.82
C THR A 155 7.54 2.35 -9.15
N ALA A 156 7.33 1.32 -8.34
CA ALA A 156 6.33 0.28 -8.58
C ALA A 156 4.90 0.80 -8.75
N TYR A 157 4.59 2.01 -8.27
CA TYR A 157 3.27 2.63 -8.33
C TYR A 157 3.11 3.65 -9.47
N THR A 158 4.18 3.98 -10.19
CA THR A 158 4.22 5.11 -11.14
C THR A 158 3.38 4.93 -12.40
N ALA A 159 2.88 3.72 -12.68
CA ALA A 159 1.90 3.48 -13.74
C ALA A 159 0.52 4.09 -13.43
N VAL A 160 0.25 4.47 -12.18
CA VAL A 160 -1.05 4.93 -11.71
C VAL A 160 -0.91 6.34 -11.13
N PRO A 161 -1.60 7.36 -11.70
CA PRO A 161 -1.57 8.71 -11.17
C PRO A 161 -1.94 8.76 -9.68
N GLY A 162 -1.13 9.43 -8.86
CA GLY A 162 -1.40 9.62 -7.43
C GLY A 162 -1.03 8.44 -6.53
N ALA A 163 -0.74 7.25 -7.07
CA ALA A 163 -0.50 6.05 -6.26
C ALA A 163 0.82 6.12 -5.48
N THR A 164 1.86 6.72 -6.06
CA THR A 164 3.15 6.93 -5.38
C THR A 164 2.99 7.85 -4.18
N GLU A 165 2.20 8.93 -4.31
CA GLU A 165 1.94 9.88 -3.23
C GLU A 165 1.21 9.23 -2.04
N LEU A 166 0.27 8.32 -2.32
CA LEU A 166 -0.42 7.55 -1.27
C LEU A 166 0.52 6.61 -0.52
N TRP A 167 1.47 5.98 -1.23
CA TRP A 167 2.50 5.16 -0.60
C TRP A 167 3.48 6.02 0.22
N ILE A 168 3.89 7.19 -0.28
CA ILE A 168 4.75 8.14 0.45
C ILE A 168 4.09 8.58 1.76
N ASP A 169 2.79 8.90 1.76
CA ASP A 169 2.05 9.29 2.98
C ASP A 169 2.18 8.22 4.07
N VAL A 170 2.05 6.94 3.70
CA VAL A 170 2.25 5.82 4.63
C VAL A 170 3.72 5.70 5.07
N SER A 171 4.67 5.78 4.13
CA SER A 171 6.11 5.69 4.44
C SER A 171 6.57 6.77 5.41
N ASN A 172 6.10 8.01 5.24
CA ASN A 172 6.49 9.15 6.07
C ASN A 172 6.14 8.93 7.55
N VAL A 173 5.02 8.27 7.83
CA VAL A 173 4.53 8.04 9.20
C VAL A 173 5.03 6.72 9.78
N LEU A 174 5.01 5.64 8.99
CA LEU A 174 5.35 4.29 9.48
C LEU A 174 6.84 3.96 9.40
N TYR A 175 7.61 4.72 8.63
CA TYR A 175 9.02 4.43 8.37
C TYR A 175 9.90 5.67 8.51
N MET A 176 10.09 6.41 7.41
CA MET A 176 10.81 7.68 7.35
C MET A 176 10.46 8.45 6.06
N PRO A 177 10.65 9.78 6.06
CA PRO A 177 10.54 10.57 4.84
C PRO A 177 11.56 10.15 3.78
N LEU A 178 11.18 10.18 2.50
CA LEU A 178 12.07 9.77 1.41
C LEU A 178 13.32 10.64 1.31
N GLU A 179 13.17 11.94 1.54
CA GLU A 179 14.28 12.90 1.55
C GLU A 179 15.31 12.64 2.65
N GLU A 180 14.91 11.97 3.73
CA GLU A 180 15.78 11.59 4.85
C GLU A 180 16.44 10.21 4.66
N MET A 181 16.03 9.43 3.64
CA MET A 181 16.58 8.07 3.41
C MET A 181 18.09 8.07 3.15
N GLY A 182 18.67 9.18 2.72
CA GLY A 182 20.12 9.34 2.53
C GLY A 182 20.90 9.61 3.83
N ASP A 183 20.23 9.99 4.92
CA ASP A 183 20.90 10.39 6.17
C ASP A 183 21.12 9.17 7.11
N PRO A 184 22.39 8.75 7.33
CA PRO A 184 22.69 7.68 8.28
C PRO A 184 22.51 8.10 9.75
N ALA A 185 22.42 9.40 10.04
CA ALA A 185 22.24 9.95 11.39
C ALA A 185 20.77 10.24 11.74
N PHE A 186 19.82 9.94 10.83
CA PHE A 186 18.40 10.16 11.04
C PHE A 186 17.90 9.52 12.35
N VAL A 187 17.02 10.24 13.05
CA VAL A 187 16.34 9.77 14.27
C VAL A 187 14.85 10.10 14.17
N ARG A 188 14.00 9.09 14.35
CA ARG A 188 12.54 9.25 14.49
C ARG A 188 12.14 8.98 15.93
N ASP A 189 11.69 10.03 16.63
CA ASP A 189 11.49 10.02 18.08
C ASP A 189 12.74 9.56 18.83
N LYS A 190 12.79 8.30 19.28
CA LYS A 190 13.93 7.69 19.97
C LYS A 190 14.66 6.62 19.16
N ALA A 191 14.13 6.25 18.00
CA ALA A 191 14.69 5.21 17.15
C ALA A 191 15.73 5.81 16.19
N THR A 192 16.96 5.29 16.27
CA THR A 192 18.02 5.69 15.33
C THR A 192 17.82 5.02 13.98
N ARG A 193 18.42 5.59 12.93
CA ARG A 193 18.44 5.00 11.60
C ARG A 193 18.88 3.53 11.61
N ALA A 194 19.93 3.19 12.35
CA ALA A 194 20.41 1.82 12.45
C ALA A 194 19.38 0.86 13.10
N GLN A 195 18.61 1.32 14.09
CA GLN A 195 17.56 0.52 14.71
C GLN A 195 16.37 0.32 13.77
N ILE A 196 15.98 1.38 13.04
CA ILE A 196 14.92 1.34 12.03
C ILE A 196 15.28 0.32 10.94
N GLU A 197 16.49 0.42 10.37
CA GLU A 197 16.97 -0.47 9.30
C GLU A 197 17.17 -1.91 9.79
N LEU A 198 17.53 -2.13 11.07
CA LEU A 198 17.60 -3.48 11.63
C LEU A 198 16.22 -4.16 11.65
N VAL A 199 15.17 -3.42 12.01
CA VAL A 199 13.80 -3.94 11.99
C VAL A 199 13.35 -4.15 10.54
N ALA A 200 13.58 -3.17 9.66
CA ALA A 200 13.22 -3.25 8.24
C ALA A 200 13.88 -4.45 7.55
N SER A 201 15.20 -4.60 7.68
CA SER A 201 15.96 -5.72 7.09
C SER A 201 15.49 -7.09 7.60
N ARG A 202 15.16 -7.21 8.89
CA ARG A 202 14.57 -8.44 9.43
C ARG A 202 13.18 -8.71 8.85
N THR A 203 12.34 -7.69 8.72
CA THR A 203 11.02 -7.81 8.09
C THR A 203 11.13 -8.23 6.63
N SER A 204 12.05 -7.62 5.87
CA SER A 204 12.32 -8.00 4.49
C SER A 204 12.79 -9.45 4.37
N TYR A 205 13.70 -9.89 5.25
CA TYR A 205 14.17 -11.28 5.28
C TYR A 205 13.04 -12.28 5.55
N LEU A 206 12.13 -11.97 6.49
CA LEU A 206 11.00 -12.86 6.81
C LEU A 206 9.93 -12.92 5.73
N ASN A 207 9.83 -11.88 4.90
CA ASN A 207 8.84 -11.77 3.83
C ASN A 207 9.41 -12.12 2.44
N ASP A 208 10.64 -12.64 2.37
CA ASP A 208 11.38 -12.89 1.12
C ASP A 208 11.40 -11.67 0.17
N CYS A 209 11.49 -10.47 0.75
CA CYS A 209 11.52 -9.21 0.02
C CYS A 209 12.97 -8.80 -0.27
N PHE A 210 13.51 -9.28 -1.40
CA PHE A 210 14.88 -9.03 -1.84
C PHE A 210 14.92 -8.11 -3.06
N TYR A 211 15.93 -7.23 -3.12
CA TYR A 211 16.19 -6.28 -4.20
C TYR A 211 17.56 -6.53 -4.83
#